data_AF-F7JLT1-F1
#
_entry.id   AF-F7JLT1-F1
#
_cell.length_a   1.000
_cell.length_b   1.000
_cell.length_c   1.000
_cell.angle_alpha   90.00
_cell.angle_beta   90.00
_cell.angle_gamma   90.00
#
_symmetry.space_group_name_H-M   'P 1'
#
loop_
_entity.id
_entity.type
_entity.pdbx_description
1 polymer ?
#
loop_
_entity_poly.entity_id
_entity_poly.type
_entity_poly.pdbx_seq_one_letter_code
_entity_poly.pdbx_strand_id
1 'polypeptide(L)'
;MKIQETIPNDFSTRNLVRTRSIQPEEKRTRELSTSEKLMEELRNNYKNIQFDFVDFKNDSQLKEYAMSKPGMNHVAISKELLNKMAEDEKLYTEVKEILSSLSKYQENSMIEAYLSGKKLNGMGLVLDENGEVSKWTNMEEIPEETYWIPKHETESTTSSFSSTTEKKNIYEIPYKYSQSRHMMRLANAKNVTSVRGVIAASQSEIGKVKLKISDPKEAAVIIRKIKNVIRNGNIKIARLHKEERLFRAERLAEKRKKAALERQLAEQLRKKKIARKAQEHCQTASFDDIFGKPSVNDERYRQISEQYASVAALGVGAASVSASAVTTVPQTALTGGSGGEISIVSTGVINSSV
;
A
#
# COMPACT_ATOMS: atom_id res chain seq x y z
N MET A 1 -65.51 -48.86 26.53
CA MET A 1 -65.01 -49.55 25.32
C MET A 1 -65.12 -48.57 24.16
N LYS A 2 -64.05 -48.43 23.36
CA LYS A 2 -63.97 -47.60 22.14
C LYS A 2 -64.90 -48.14 21.05
N ILE A 3 -65.30 -47.27 20.11
CA ILE A 3 -65.38 -47.40 18.63
C ILE A 3 -65.88 -45.99 18.17
N GLN A 4 -65.10 -45.07 17.59
CA GLN A 4 -64.51 -44.94 16.24
C GLN A 4 -65.48 -44.99 15.06
N GLU A 5 -65.11 -44.23 14.01
CA GLU A 5 -65.65 -44.18 12.63
C GLU A 5 -66.66 -43.04 12.33
N THR A 6 -66.65 -42.32 11.20
CA THR A 6 -65.75 -42.06 10.05
C THR A 6 -66.43 -40.93 9.25
N ILE A 7 -65.65 -40.24 8.41
CA ILE A 7 -66.05 -39.13 7.50
C ILE A 7 -66.92 -39.66 6.35
N PRO A 8 -67.67 -38.79 5.62
CA PRO A 8 -67.48 -38.80 4.17
C PRO A 8 -67.40 -37.42 3.50
N ASN A 9 -66.49 -37.34 2.52
CA ASN A 9 -66.45 -36.38 1.41
C ASN A 9 -67.58 -36.71 0.42
N ASP A 10 -68.15 -35.71 -0.29
CA ASP A 10 -67.85 -35.50 -1.73
C ASP A 10 -68.70 -34.44 -2.46
N PHE A 11 -68.00 -33.68 -3.29
CA PHE A 11 -68.29 -33.02 -4.58
C PHE A 11 -69.64 -32.33 -4.93
N SER A 12 -69.49 -31.02 -5.19
CA SER A 12 -69.70 -30.32 -6.49
C SER A 12 -71.12 -30.14 -7.04
N THR A 13 -71.51 -28.87 -7.26
CA THR A 13 -71.92 -28.37 -8.59
C THR A 13 -72.08 -26.83 -8.66
N ARG A 14 -71.27 -26.22 -9.55
CA ARG A 14 -71.58 -25.23 -10.60
C ARG A 14 -72.46 -23.98 -10.35
N ASN A 15 -71.81 -22.85 -10.71
CA ASN A 15 -72.30 -21.68 -11.47
C ASN A 15 -73.27 -20.68 -10.82
N LEU A 16 -72.83 -19.41 -10.67
CA LEU A 16 -73.32 -18.32 -11.52
C LEU A 16 -72.53 -17.01 -11.30
N VAL A 17 -72.12 -16.42 -12.41
CA VAL A 17 -71.54 -15.08 -12.55
C VAL A 17 -72.52 -14.02 -12.06
N ARG A 18 -72.07 -13.10 -11.19
CA ARG A 18 -72.73 -11.80 -10.98
C ARG A 18 -71.68 -10.70 -10.88
N THR A 19 -71.55 -9.95 -11.97
CA THR A 19 -70.82 -8.70 -12.07
C THR A 19 -71.50 -7.60 -11.24
N ARG A 20 -70.73 -6.93 -10.38
CA ARG A 20 -70.96 -5.56 -9.88
C ARG A 20 -69.58 -4.90 -9.79
N SER A 21 -69.17 -4.22 -10.85
CA SER A 21 -69.27 -2.76 -11.01
C SER A 21 -68.45 -2.04 -9.93
N ILE A 22 -67.27 -1.64 -10.38
CA ILE A 22 -66.28 -0.81 -9.70
C ILE A 22 -66.89 0.58 -9.48
N GLN A 23 -66.90 1.04 -8.23
CA GLN A 23 -66.78 2.46 -7.90
C GLN A 23 -65.38 2.63 -7.29
N PRO A 24 -64.59 3.62 -7.72
CA PRO A 24 -63.18 3.72 -7.35
C PRO A 24 -63.08 4.26 -5.93
N GLU A 25 -62.68 3.43 -4.96
CA GLU A 25 -62.13 3.96 -3.71
C GLU A 25 -60.75 4.55 -4.01
N GLU A 26 -60.80 5.84 -4.31
CA GLU A 26 -59.83 6.88 -3.99
C GLU A 26 -58.83 6.43 -2.91
N LYS A 27 -57.71 5.81 -3.34
CA LYS A 27 -56.55 5.61 -2.48
C LYS A 27 -56.01 6.99 -2.16
N ARG A 28 -56.45 7.54 -1.02
CA ARG A 28 -55.76 8.60 -0.29
C ARG A 28 -54.27 8.32 -0.35
N THR A 29 -53.53 9.14 -1.07
CA THR A 29 -52.10 9.32 -0.88
C THR A 29 -51.92 9.77 0.57
N ARG A 30 -51.74 8.81 1.48
CA ARG A 30 -51.21 9.09 2.81
C ARG A 30 -49.85 9.72 2.57
N GLU A 31 -49.65 10.96 3.01
CA GLU A 31 -48.31 11.52 3.05
C GLU A 31 -47.46 10.62 3.95
N LEU A 32 -46.59 9.82 3.33
CA LEU A 32 -45.66 8.96 4.05
C LEU A 32 -44.81 9.84 4.97
N SER A 33 -44.66 9.41 6.22
CA SER A 33 -43.74 10.05 7.16
C SER A 33 -42.31 10.07 6.59
N THR A 34 -41.48 11.02 7.02
CA THR A 34 -40.13 11.21 6.48
C THR A 34 -39.29 9.92 6.60
N SER A 35 -39.48 9.14 7.66
CA SER A 35 -38.82 7.84 7.86
C SER A 35 -39.35 6.74 6.93
N GLU A 36 -40.65 6.72 6.61
CA GLU A 36 -41.23 5.77 5.65
C GLU A 36 -40.73 5.98 4.23
N LYS A 37 -40.58 7.25 3.81
CA LYS A 37 -39.97 7.58 2.52
C LYS A 37 -38.51 7.11 2.45
N LEU A 38 -37.77 7.28 3.54
CA LEU A 38 -36.37 6.84 3.64
C LEU A 38 -36.25 5.31 3.60
N MET A 39 -37.16 4.59 4.26
CA MET A 39 -37.21 3.12 4.22
C MET A 39 -37.43 2.61 2.80
N GLU A 40 -38.35 3.22 2.05
CA GLU A 40 -38.59 2.88 0.64
C GLU A 40 -37.39 3.24 -0.25
N GLU A 41 -36.76 4.39 -0.01
CA GLU A 41 -35.57 4.82 -0.74
C GLU A 41 -34.42 3.82 -0.58
N LEU A 42 -34.13 3.38 0.65
CA LEU A 42 -33.08 2.40 0.93
C LEU A 42 -33.37 1.06 0.25
N ARG A 43 -34.62 0.58 0.31
CA ARG A 43 -35.04 -0.67 -0.37
C ARG A 43 -34.94 -0.56 -1.89
N ASN A 44 -35.26 0.59 -2.47
CA ASN A 44 -35.21 0.82 -3.91
C ASN A 44 -33.78 0.96 -4.44
N ASN A 45 -32.92 1.66 -3.69
CA ASN A 45 -31.52 1.89 -4.06
C ASN A 45 -30.66 0.63 -3.92
N TYR A 46 -30.95 -0.21 -2.92
CA TYR A 46 -30.18 -1.42 -2.63
C TYR A 46 -31.05 -2.68 -2.73
N LYS A 47 -31.44 -3.04 -3.95
CA LYS A 47 -32.31 -4.21 -4.22
C LYS A 47 -31.70 -5.56 -3.81
N ASN A 48 -30.38 -5.60 -3.65
CA ASN A 48 -29.64 -6.78 -3.21
C ASN A 48 -29.55 -6.88 -1.68
N ILE A 49 -29.96 -5.85 -0.92
CA ILE A 49 -29.90 -5.83 0.55
C ILE A 49 -31.29 -6.06 1.12
N GLN A 50 -31.38 -6.95 2.10
CA GLN A 50 -32.59 -7.22 2.87
C GLN A 50 -32.56 -6.34 4.13
N PHE A 51 -33.37 -5.29 4.12
CA PHE A 51 -33.49 -4.39 5.26
C PHE A 51 -34.59 -4.84 6.23
N ASP A 52 -34.23 -4.90 7.51
CA ASP A 52 -35.16 -5.01 8.61
C ASP A 52 -35.02 -3.79 9.52
N PHE A 53 -36.14 -3.21 9.96
CA PHE A 53 -36.13 -1.99 10.79
C PHE A 53 -36.57 -2.34 12.21
N VAL A 54 -35.60 -2.70 13.05
CA VAL A 54 -35.83 -3.35 14.34
C VAL A 54 -34.81 -2.81 15.36
N ASP A 55 -35.29 -2.50 16.55
CA ASP A 55 -34.46 -2.11 17.69
C ASP A 55 -34.22 -3.34 18.58
N PHE A 56 -32.96 -3.72 18.75
CA PHE A 56 -32.58 -4.84 19.62
C PHE A 56 -32.26 -4.32 21.01
N LYS A 57 -32.97 -4.83 22.02
CA LYS A 57 -32.74 -4.43 23.42
C LYS A 57 -31.69 -5.29 24.13
N ASN A 58 -31.39 -6.47 23.59
CA ASN A 58 -30.48 -7.44 24.20
C ASN A 58 -29.91 -8.40 23.14
N ASP A 59 -28.70 -8.90 23.38
CA ASP A 59 -27.97 -9.86 22.54
C ASP A 59 -28.75 -11.14 22.25
N SER A 60 -29.64 -11.53 23.17
CA SER A 60 -30.50 -12.71 22.99
C SER A 60 -31.49 -12.53 21.83
N GLN A 61 -32.04 -11.32 21.66
CA GLN A 61 -32.94 -10.99 20.55
C GLN A 61 -32.18 -10.96 19.22
N LEU A 62 -30.95 -10.43 19.24
CA LEU A 62 -30.07 -10.43 18.08
C LEU A 62 -29.70 -11.86 17.66
N LYS A 63 -29.44 -12.75 18.62
CA LYS A 63 -29.11 -14.15 18.33
C LYS A 63 -30.29 -14.90 17.72
N GLU A 64 -31.50 -14.72 18.25
CA GLU A 64 -32.71 -15.32 17.68
C GLU A 64 -32.98 -14.80 16.27
N TYR A 65 -32.84 -13.48 16.07
CA TYR A 65 -32.93 -12.84 14.77
C TYR A 65 -31.92 -13.43 13.76
N ALA A 66 -30.63 -13.52 14.14
CA ALA A 66 -29.57 -14.07 13.31
C ALA A 66 -29.77 -15.55 12.94
N MET A 67 -30.37 -16.35 13.83
CA MET A 67 -30.71 -17.75 13.54
C MET A 67 -31.87 -17.88 12.56
N SER A 68 -32.81 -16.94 12.57
CA SER A 68 -34.00 -16.95 11.70
C SER A 68 -33.75 -16.45 10.26
N LYS A 69 -32.60 -15.83 10.00
CA LYS A 69 -32.31 -15.12 8.74
C LYS A 69 -31.15 -15.79 7.97
N PRO A 70 -31.44 -16.72 7.03
CA PRO A 70 -30.42 -17.28 6.15
C PRO A 70 -30.05 -16.30 5.03
N GLY A 71 -28.79 -16.30 4.59
CA GLY A 71 -28.29 -15.41 3.53
C GLY A 71 -27.32 -14.33 4.02
N MET A 72 -26.73 -13.59 3.08
CA MET A 72 -25.51 -12.78 3.32
C MET A 72 -25.72 -11.26 3.29
N ASN A 73 -26.94 -10.81 2.98
CA ASN A 73 -27.21 -9.40 2.67
C ASN A 73 -28.24 -8.81 3.64
N HIS A 74 -28.24 -9.24 4.91
CA HIS A 74 -29.17 -8.73 5.91
C HIS A 74 -28.61 -7.49 6.57
N VAL A 75 -29.40 -6.43 6.63
CA VAL A 75 -29.05 -5.22 7.38
C VAL A 75 -30.22 -4.85 8.27
N ALA A 76 -29.97 -4.85 9.58
CA ALA A 76 -30.93 -4.36 10.54
C ALA A 76 -30.57 -2.90 10.91
N ILE A 77 -31.55 -2.01 10.82
CA ILE A 77 -31.36 -0.59 11.12
C ILE A 77 -32.32 -0.21 12.25
N SER A 78 -31.78 0.43 13.29
CA SER A 78 -32.60 0.99 14.37
C SER A 78 -33.58 2.04 13.82
N LYS A 79 -34.79 2.05 14.37
CA LYS A 79 -35.83 3.03 14.02
C LYS A 79 -35.44 4.44 14.46
N GLU A 80 -34.71 4.56 15.56
CA GLU A 80 -34.21 5.86 16.02
C GLU A 80 -33.14 6.40 15.08
N LEU A 81 -32.28 5.52 14.56
CA LEU A 81 -31.27 5.90 13.56
C LEU A 81 -31.91 6.42 12.28
N LEU A 82 -33.00 5.81 11.81
CA LEU A 82 -33.74 6.27 10.63
C LEU A 82 -34.25 7.71 10.78
N ASN A 83 -34.74 8.07 11.97
CA ASN A 83 -35.21 9.43 12.22
C ASN A 83 -34.04 10.41 12.24
N LYS A 84 -32.90 10.04 12.84
CA LYS A 84 -31.68 10.87 12.82
C LYS A 84 -31.12 11.03 11.41
N MET A 85 -31.12 9.98 10.59
CA MET A 85 -30.71 10.03 9.18
C MET A 85 -31.59 10.95 8.32
N ALA A 86 -32.86 11.14 8.71
CA ALA A 86 -33.76 12.05 8.02
C ALA A 86 -33.44 13.53 8.31
N GLU A 87 -32.78 13.82 9.42
CA GLU A 87 -32.43 15.18 9.86
C GLU A 87 -30.95 15.53 9.57
N ASP A 88 -30.04 14.54 9.64
CA ASP A 88 -28.60 14.72 9.45
C ASP A 88 -28.08 14.04 8.17
N GLU A 89 -27.75 14.87 7.18
CA GLU A 89 -27.20 14.44 5.88
C GLU A 89 -25.81 13.80 5.99
N LYS A 90 -25.00 14.18 6.99
CA LYS A 90 -23.67 13.59 7.19
C LYS A 90 -23.78 12.16 7.66
N LEU A 91 -24.62 11.93 8.66
CA LEU A 91 -24.88 10.59 9.20
C LEU A 91 -25.51 9.69 8.12
N TYR A 92 -26.41 10.23 7.29
CA TYR A 92 -26.94 9.51 6.13
C TYR A 92 -25.85 9.10 5.12
N THR A 93 -24.86 9.97 4.88
CA THR A 93 -23.73 9.68 3.98
C THR A 93 -22.83 8.59 4.55
N GLU A 94 -22.53 8.63 5.85
CA GLU A 94 -21.75 7.59 6.53
C GLU A 94 -22.43 6.21 6.44
N VAL A 95 -23.76 6.15 6.67
CA VAL A 95 -24.53 4.92 6.52
C VAL A 95 -24.49 4.41 5.06
N LYS A 96 -24.58 5.30 4.06
CA LYS A 96 -24.42 4.91 2.66
C LYS A 96 -23.05 4.31 2.36
N GLU A 97 -21.98 4.87 2.91
CA GLU A 97 -20.63 4.33 2.76
C GLU A 97 -20.53 2.94 3.38
N ILE A 98 -21.09 2.76 4.59
CA ILE A 98 -21.15 1.46 5.26
C ILE A 98 -21.91 0.43 4.39
N LEU A 99 -23.09 0.78 3.87
CA LEU A 99 -23.86 -0.10 2.99
C LEU A 99 -23.12 -0.43 1.69
N SER A 100 -22.38 0.52 1.12
CA SER A 100 -21.56 0.29 -0.07
C SER A 100 -20.38 -0.66 0.20
N SER A 101 -19.90 -0.70 1.44
CA SER A 101 -18.83 -1.59 1.89
C SER A 101 -19.32 -2.98 2.34
N LEU A 102 -20.61 -3.29 2.21
CA LEU A 102 -21.20 -4.57 2.62
C LEU A 102 -20.50 -5.78 1.99
N SER A 103 -20.11 -5.70 0.70
CA SER A 103 -19.39 -6.77 0.00
C SER A 103 -18.08 -7.16 0.68
N LYS A 104 -17.36 -6.19 1.27
CA LYS A 104 -16.11 -6.44 2.00
C LYS A 104 -16.37 -7.22 3.29
N TYR A 105 -17.45 -6.90 4.01
CA TYR A 105 -17.88 -7.67 5.17
C TYR A 105 -18.30 -9.09 4.79
N GLN A 106 -18.86 -9.25 3.58
CA GLN A 106 -19.21 -10.54 3.03
C GLN A 106 -18.01 -11.44 2.79
N GLU A 107 -17.03 -10.93 2.05
CA GLU A 107 -15.76 -11.60 1.80
C GLU A 107 -15.06 -11.99 3.10
N ASN A 108 -14.97 -11.06 4.06
CA ASN A 108 -14.32 -11.31 5.34
C ASN A 108 -14.99 -12.44 6.12
N SER A 109 -16.33 -12.47 6.17
CA SER A 109 -17.04 -13.52 6.92
C SER A 109 -17.00 -14.86 6.20
N MET A 110 -16.98 -14.88 4.86
CA MET A 110 -16.76 -16.10 4.07
C MET A 110 -15.36 -16.69 4.33
N ILE A 111 -14.34 -15.85 4.37
CA ILE A 111 -12.98 -16.25 4.71
C ILE A 111 -12.92 -16.78 6.15
N GLU A 112 -13.56 -16.10 7.10
CA GLU A 112 -13.62 -16.52 8.51
C GLU A 112 -14.27 -17.90 8.65
N ALA A 113 -15.39 -18.13 7.96
CA ALA A 113 -16.08 -19.42 7.94
C ALA A 113 -15.20 -20.52 7.32
N TYR A 114 -14.59 -20.26 6.16
CA TYR A 114 -13.67 -21.21 5.50
C TYR A 114 -12.48 -21.59 6.38
N LEU A 115 -11.84 -20.61 7.03
CA LEU A 115 -10.72 -20.85 7.94
C LEU A 115 -11.14 -21.64 9.18
N SER A 116 -12.40 -21.49 9.61
CA SER A 116 -12.96 -22.24 10.74
C SER A 116 -13.45 -23.64 10.38
N GLY A 117 -13.44 -24.03 9.09
CA GLY A 117 -13.97 -25.31 8.61
C GLY A 117 -15.49 -25.41 8.72
N LYS A 118 -16.18 -24.27 8.79
CA LYS A 118 -17.64 -24.18 8.93
C LYS A 118 -18.26 -23.55 7.69
N LYS A 119 -19.51 -23.91 7.40
CA LYS A 119 -20.29 -23.27 6.35
C LYS A 119 -20.96 -22.02 6.93
N LEU A 120 -20.79 -20.89 6.25
CA LEU A 120 -21.52 -19.67 6.59
C LEU A 120 -22.97 -19.79 6.10
N ASN A 121 -23.92 -19.84 7.03
CA ASN A 121 -25.35 -19.96 6.74
C ASN A 121 -26.05 -18.59 6.67
N GLY A 122 -25.59 -17.64 7.48
CA GLY A 122 -26.18 -16.31 7.54
C GLY A 122 -25.19 -15.25 8.00
N MET A 123 -25.40 -14.01 7.57
CA MET A 123 -24.62 -12.86 8.00
C MET A 123 -25.42 -11.59 7.77
N GLY A 124 -25.19 -10.63 8.66
CA GLY A 124 -25.70 -9.29 8.48
C GLY A 124 -24.98 -8.25 9.31
N LEU A 125 -25.36 -7.01 9.05
CA LEU A 125 -24.96 -5.85 9.84
C LEU A 125 -26.15 -5.37 10.67
N VAL A 126 -25.84 -4.80 11.84
CA VAL A 126 -26.78 -4.11 12.71
C VAL A 126 -26.24 -2.70 12.88
N LEU A 127 -27.06 -1.72 12.53
CA LEU A 127 -26.81 -0.31 12.76
C LEU A 127 -27.63 0.12 13.96
N ASP A 128 -26.95 0.49 15.04
CA ASP A 128 -27.57 0.90 16.29
C ASP A 128 -28.11 2.35 16.25
N GLU A 129 -28.67 2.82 17.35
CA GLU A 129 -29.25 4.17 17.48
C GLU A 129 -28.24 5.30 17.23
N ASN A 130 -26.94 5.02 17.33
CA ASN A 130 -25.83 5.97 17.17
C ASN A 130 -25.14 5.87 15.81
N GLY A 131 -25.51 4.88 14.99
CA GLY A 131 -24.88 4.62 13.69
C GLY A 131 -23.65 3.71 13.78
N GLU A 132 -23.38 3.09 14.94
CA GLU A 132 -22.32 2.12 15.09
C GLU A 132 -22.68 0.79 14.40
N VAL A 133 -21.68 0.17 13.77
CA VAL A 133 -21.86 -1.04 12.97
C VAL A 133 -21.45 -2.27 13.78
N SER A 134 -22.42 -3.13 14.08
CA SER A 134 -22.19 -4.45 14.64
C SER A 134 -22.40 -5.53 13.59
N LYS A 135 -21.52 -6.55 13.56
CA LYS A 135 -21.64 -7.69 12.64
C LYS A 135 -22.14 -8.93 13.36
N TRP A 136 -23.01 -9.70 12.71
CA TRP A 136 -23.36 -11.04 13.16
C TRP A 136 -23.13 -12.06 12.06
N THR A 137 -22.75 -13.27 12.46
CA THR A 137 -22.51 -14.40 11.57
C THR A 137 -23.12 -15.66 12.18
N ASN A 138 -23.80 -16.44 11.34
CA ASN A 138 -24.35 -17.73 11.67
C ASN A 138 -23.60 -18.79 10.86
N MET A 139 -22.85 -19.64 11.56
CA MET A 139 -21.98 -20.66 10.96
C MET A 139 -22.43 -22.05 11.43
N GLU A 140 -22.56 -22.98 10.49
CA GLU A 140 -22.88 -24.37 10.75
C GLU A 140 -21.68 -25.26 10.47
N GLU A 141 -21.48 -26.29 11.30
CA GLU A 141 -20.44 -27.27 11.06
C GLU A 141 -20.83 -28.12 9.86
N ILE A 142 -19.91 -28.26 8.90
CA ILE A 142 -20.16 -29.11 7.74
C ILE A 142 -20.11 -30.56 8.25
N PRO A 143 -21.20 -31.34 8.20
CA PRO A 143 -21.13 -32.77 8.53
C PRO A 143 -20.19 -33.45 7.54
N GLU A 144 -19.32 -34.34 8.02
CA GLU A 144 -18.24 -34.98 7.25
C GLU A 144 -18.72 -35.82 6.03
N GLU A 145 -20.03 -35.89 5.78
CA GLU A 145 -20.67 -36.84 4.87
C GLU A 145 -21.01 -36.28 3.47
N THR A 146 -20.66 -35.03 3.14
CA THR A 146 -21.02 -34.42 1.84
C THR A 146 -19.84 -33.95 0.98
N TYR A 147 -18.78 -34.76 0.89
CA TYR A 147 -17.77 -34.62 -0.17
C TYR A 147 -17.89 -35.77 -1.18
N TRP A 148 -18.72 -35.59 -2.21
CA TRP A 148 -18.61 -36.38 -3.43
C TRP A 148 -17.50 -35.80 -4.31
N ILE A 149 -16.34 -36.46 -4.32
CA ILE A 149 -15.26 -36.17 -5.27
C ILE A 149 -15.34 -37.23 -6.39
N PRO A 150 -15.45 -36.84 -7.68
CA PRO A 150 -15.44 -37.79 -8.79
C PRO A 150 -14.06 -38.48 -8.86
N LYS A 151 -14.04 -39.81 -8.66
CA LYS A 151 -12.82 -40.62 -8.77
C LYS A 151 -12.51 -40.82 -10.26
N HIS A 152 -11.45 -40.18 -10.74
CA HIS A 152 -10.81 -40.63 -11.97
C HIS A 152 -10.08 -41.95 -11.69
N GLU A 153 -10.37 -42.93 -12.53
CA GLU A 153 -9.84 -44.28 -12.53
C GLU A 153 -8.30 -44.24 -12.60
N THR A 154 -7.66 -44.73 -11.55
CA THR A 154 -6.35 -45.36 -11.68
C THR A 154 -6.49 -46.73 -11.05
N GLU A 155 -6.57 -47.73 -11.92
CA GLU A 155 -6.42 -49.12 -11.56
C GLU A 155 -5.05 -49.29 -10.89
N SER A 156 -5.04 -49.68 -9.62
CA SER A 156 -4.44 -50.95 -9.21
C SER A 156 -4.34 -51.05 -7.68
N THR A 157 -4.75 -52.24 -7.23
CA THR A 157 -4.33 -52.88 -5.97
C THR A 157 -5.10 -52.49 -4.70
N THR A 158 -6.26 -53.14 -4.57
CA THR A 158 -6.74 -53.82 -3.35
C THR A 158 -6.07 -53.44 -2.01
N SER A 159 -6.79 -52.73 -1.15
CA SER A 159 -6.96 -53.19 0.23
C SER A 159 -8.28 -52.65 0.78
N SER A 160 -9.22 -53.57 0.98
CA SER A 160 -10.35 -53.39 1.88
C SER A 160 -9.83 -53.05 3.28
N PHE A 161 -10.15 -51.86 3.79
CA PHE A 161 -10.10 -51.60 5.22
C PHE A 161 -11.53 -51.49 5.73
N SER A 162 -12.00 -52.61 6.27
CA SER A 162 -13.14 -52.66 7.18
C SER A 162 -12.90 -51.72 8.36
N SER A 163 -13.91 -50.94 8.72
CA SER A 163 -14.00 -50.23 9.99
C SER A 163 -13.96 -51.24 11.14
N THR A 164 -12.76 -51.53 11.62
CA THR A 164 -12.57 -52.08 12.95
C THR A 164 -12.49 -50.88 13.86
N THR A 165 -13.44 -50.76 14.79
CA THR A 165 -13.28 -49.95 16.01
C THR A 165 -11.87 -50.17 16.55
N GLU A 166 -11.01 -49.16 16.44
CA GLU A 166 -9.63 -49.23 16.90
C GLU A 166 -9.64 -49.45 18.41
N LYS A 167 -9.35 -50.68 18.81
CA LYS A 167 -8.85 -50.95 20.16
C LYS A 167 -7.60 -50.08 20.32
N LYS A 168 -7.62 -49.16 21.29
CA LYS A 168 -6.46 -48.33 21.64
C LYS A 168 -5.21 -49.21 21.70
N ASN A 169 -4.31 -49.04 20.74
CA ASN A 169 -3.04 -49.72 20.77
C ASN A 169 -2.30 -49.23 22.01
N ILE A 170 -1.90 -50.16 22.87
CA ILE A 170 -1.19 -49.91 24.15
C ILE A 170 0.20 -49.27 23.92
N TYR A 171 0.61 -49.07 22.66
CA TYR A 171 1.88 -48.49 22.25
C TYR A 171 1.70 -47.33 21.26
N GLU A 172 0.98 -46.28 21.64
CA GLU A 172 1.03 -45.01 20.90
C GLU A 172 2.42 -44.39 21.05
N ILE A 173 3.18 -44.31 19.95
CA ILE A 173 4.50 -43.69 19.96
C ILE A 173 4.30 -42.19 20.25
N PRO A 174 4.89 -41.64 21.32
CA PRO A 174 4.69 -40.24 21.68
C PRO A 174 5.20 -39.34 20.56
N TYR A 175 4.47 -38.25 20.28
CA TYR A 175 4.84 -37.30 19.23
C TYR A 175 6.21 -36.67 19.51
N LYS A 176 7.19 -36.97 18.67
CA LYS A 176 8.58 -36.51 18.83
C LYS A 176 8.82 -35.20 18.09
N TYR A 177 8.88 -34.09 18.83
CA TYR A 177 9.35 -32.80 18.30
C TYR A 177 10.80 -32.52 18.69
N SER A 178 11.67 -32.28 17.70
CA SER A 178 13.06 -31.89 17.91
C SER A 178 13.31 -30.42 17.58
N GLN A 179 13.41 -29.59 18.61
CA GLN A 179 13.71 -28.16 18.46
C GLN A 179 15.12 -27.93 17.87
N SER A 180 16.11 -28.74 18.28
CA SER A 180 17.50 -28.61 17.83
C SER A 180 17.64 -28.79 16.32
N ARG A 181 16.90 -29.75 15.72
CA ARG A 181 16.89 -29.96 14.27
C ARG A 181 16.37 -28.74 13.52
N HIS A 182 15.30 -28.11 14.00
CA HIS A 182 14.75 -26.91 13.38
C HIS A 182 15.70 -25.71 13.55
N MET A 183 16.33 -25.57 14.73
CA MET A 183 17.34 -24.54 14.97
C MET A 183 18.59 -24.72 14.10
N MET A 184 19.04 -25.95 13.87
CA MET A 184 20.16 -26.25 12.97
C MET A 184 19.84 -25.88 11.52
N ARG A 185 18.63 -26.23 11.03
CA ARG A 185 18.16 -25.79 9.72
C ARG A 185 18.09 -24.26 9.62
N LEU A 186 17.65 -23.60 10.68
CA LEU A 186 17.61 -22.15 10.73
C LEU A 186 19.02 -21.54 10.71
N ALA A 187 19.99 -22.12 11.42
CA ALA A 187 21.38 -21.68 11.43
C ALA A 187 22.02 -21.79 10.03
N ASN A 188 21.78 -22.90 9.33
CA ASN A 188 22.34 -23.16 8.00
C ASN A 188 21.65 -22.36 6.86
N ALA A 189 20.47 -21.79 7.10
CA ALA A 189 19.78 -20.98 6.10
C ALA A 189 20.53 -19.66 5.86
N LYS A 190 21.07 -19.46 4.65
CA LYS A 190 21.84 -18.26 4.28
C LYS A 190 20.97 -17.09 3.81
N ASN A 191 19.81 -17.40 3.23
CA ASN A 191 18.96 -16.41 2.57
C ASN A 191 17.61 -16.26 3.28
N VAL A 192 16.98 -15.10 3.12
CA VAL A 192 15.65 -14.78 3.70
C VAL A 192 14.61 -15.82 3.28
N THR A 193 14.59 -16.23 2.01
CA THR A 193 13.68 -17.25 1.49
C THR A 193 13.86 -18.60 2.18
N SER A 194 15.11 -19.03 2.39
CA SER A 194 15.40 -20.27 3.10
C SER A 194 14.96 -20.21 4.55
N VAL A 195 15.16 -19.06 5.23
CA VAL A 195 14.66 -18.85 6.60
C VAL A 195 13.14 -18.89 6.65
N ARG A 196 12.45 -18.26 5.70
CA ARG A 196 10.98 -18.34 5.57
C ARG A 196 10.49 -19.77 5.36
N GLY A 197 11.19 -20.58 4.58
CA GLY A 197 10.88 -22.01 4.41
C GLY A 197 10.97 -22.80 5.73
N VAL A 198 11.97 -22.49 6.58
CA VAL A 198 12.09 -23.11 7.92
C VAL A 198 10.96 -22.64 8.85
N ILE A 199 10.56 -21.38 8.78
CA ILE A 199 9.42 -20.84 9.54
C ILE A 199 8.13 -21.53 9.11
N ALA A 200 7.86 -21.65 7.81
CA ALA A 200 6.68 -22.32 7.27
C ALA A 200 6.61 -23.80 7.69
N ALA A 201 7.74 -24.51 7.59
CA ALA A 201 7.83 -25.89 8.09
C ALA A 201 7.52 -25.96 9.60
N SER A 202 8.02 -25.01 10.38
CA SER A 202 7.76 -24.94 11.83
C SER A 202 6.29 -24.62 12.12
N GLN A 203 5.63 -23.76 11.34
CA GLN A 203 4.19 -23.50 11.45
C GLN A 203 3.35 -24.73 11.11
N SER A 204 3.74 -25.51 10.09
CA SER A 204 3.09 -26.79 9.77
C SER A 204 3.18 -27.78 10.95
N GLU A 205 4.32 -27.84 11.65
CA GLU A 205 4.44 -28.65 12.87
C GLU A 205 3.47 -28.22 13.99
N ILE A 206 3.12 -26.93 14.10
CA ILE A 206 2.09 -26.49 15.06
C ILE A 206 0.74 -27.15 14.72
N GLY A 207 0.38 -27.20 13.44
CA GLY A 207 -0.83 -27.90 12.99
C GLY A 207 -0.80 -29.38 13.34
N LYS A 208 0.32 -30.05 13.11
CA LYS A 208 0.50 -31.48 13.45
C LYS A 208 0.39 -31.74 14.95
N VAL A 209 0.97 -30.87 15.79
CA VAL A 209 0.88 -30.97 17.26
C VAL A 209 -0.57 -30.87 17.72
N LYS A 210 -1.32 -29.90 17.19
CA LYS A 210 -2.73 -29.70 17.55
C LYS A 210 -3.63 -30.89 17.17
N LEU A 211 -3.28 -31.60 16.09
CA LEU A 211 -4.05 -32.75 15.61
C LEU A 211 -3.67 -34.05 16.34
N LYS A 212 -2.38 -34.27 16.64
CA LYS A 212 -1.88 -35.54 17.17
C LYS A 212 -1.83 -35.62 18.70
N ILE A 213 -1.76 -34.48 19.39
CA ILE A 213 -1.65 -34.46 20.86
C ILE A 213 -3.01 -34.08 21.44
N SER A 214 -3.59 -35.02 22.18
CA SER A 214 -4.90 -34.82 22.83
C SER A 214 -4.80 -33.97 24.10
N ASP A 215 -3.71 -34.09 24.89
CA ASP A 215 -3.50 -33.25 26.08
C ASP A 215 -3.09 -31.81 25.70
N PRO A 216 -3.91 -30.79 26.08
CA PRO A 216 -3.60 -29.41 25.79
C PRO A 216 -2.30 -28.91 26.47
N LYS A 217 -1.92 -29.45 27.63
CA LYS A 217 -0.75 -28.97 28.38
C LYS A 217 0.56 -29.39 27.70
N GLU A 218 0.68 -30.67 27.32
CA GLU A 218 1.82 -31.16 26.54
C GLU A 218 1.93 -30.50 25.17
N ALA A 219 0.80 -30.33 24.48
CA ALA A 219 0.75 -29.61 23.21
C ALA A 219 1.28 -28.17 23.35
N ALA A 220 0.88 -27.45 24.41
CA ALA A 220 1.33 -26.08 24.66
C ALA A 220 2.85 -25.99 24.87
N VAL A 221 3.47 -26.94 25.56
CA VAL A 221 4.93 -26.98 25.77
C VAL A 221 5.67 -27.12 24.43
N ILE A 222 5.21 -28.01 23.56
CA ILE A 222 5.82 -28.21 22.24
C ILE A 222 5.59 -26.99 21.34
N ILE A 223 4.38 -26.43 21.34
CA ILE A 223 4.06 -25.21 20.59
C ILE A 223 4.96 -24.04 21.03
N ARG A 224 5.25 -23.89 22.33
CA ARG A 224 6.21 -22.87 22.81
C ARG A 224 7.61 -23.07 22.24
N LYS A 225 8.11 -24.32 22.20
CA LYS A 225 9.41 -24.64 21.58
C LYS A 225 9.42 -24.28 20.09
N ILE A 226 8.34 -24.59 19.37
CA ILE A 226 8.19 -24.24 17.95
C ILE A 226 8.15 -22.72 17.74
N LYS A 227 7.35 -22.00 18.54
CA LYS A 227 7.25 -20.53 18.48
C LYS A 227 8.60 -19.86 18.76
N ASN A 228 9.45 -20.44 19.61
CA ASN A 228 10.80 -19.94 19.84
C ASN A 228 11.68 -20.03 18.58
N VAL A 229 11.58 -21.12 17.82
CA VAL A 229 12.27 -21.24 16.51
C VAL A 229 11.79 -20.14 15.55
N ILE A 230 10.48 -19.91 15.48
CA ILE A 230 9.90 -18.88 14.61
C ILE A 230 10.41 -17.48 15.00
N ARG A 231 10.44 -17.17 16.31
CA ARG A 231 10.99 -15.90 16.83
C ARG A 231 12.45 -15.72 16.40
N ASN A 232 13.28 -16.73 16.60
CA ASN A 232 14.69 -16.70 16.18
C ASN A 232 14.82 -16.56 14.65
N GLY A 233 13.92 -17.16 13.89
CA GLY A 233 13.84 -17.01 12.44
C GLY A 233 13.58 -15.57 12.01
N ASN A 234 12.60 -14.91 12.63
CA ASN A 234 12.28 -13.51 12.34
C ASN A 234 13.44 -12.57 12.69
N ILE A 235 14.12 -12.80 13.82
CA ILE A 235 15.34 -12.07 14.18
C ILE A 235 16.43 -12.26 13.11
N LYS A 236 16.61 -13.49 12.62
CA LYS A 236 17.59 -13.78 11.57
C LYS A 236 17.24 -13.08 10.25
N ILE A 237 15.96 -13.01 9.86
CA ILE A 237 15.54 -12.24 8.67
C ILE A 237 15.94 -10.76 8.81
N ALA A 238 15.69 -10.15 9.97
CA ALA A 238 16.07 -8.76 10.21
C ALA A 238 17.59 -8.53 10.11
N ARG A 239 18.39 -9.50 10.61
CA ARG A 239 19.86 -9.48 10.49
C ARG A 239 20.30 -9.59 9.03
N LEU A 240 19.74 -10.53 8.27
CA LEU A 240 20.05 -10.70 6.85
C LEU A 240 19.72 -9.44 6.03
N HIS A 241 18.60 -8.77 6.30
CA HIS A 241 18.29 -7.48 5.66
C HIS A 241 19.27 -6.36 6.04
N LYS A 242 19.84 -6.38 7.25
CA LYS A 242 20.87 -5.42 7.65
C LYS A 242 22.18 -5.71 6.91
N GLU A 243 22.59 -6.97 6.84
CA GLU A 243 23.76 -7.41 6.08
C GLU A 243 23.64 -7.04 4.60
N GLU A 244 22.47 -7.28 3.98
CA GLU A 244 22.22 -6.92 2.59
C GLU A 244 22.30 -5.40 2.34
N ARG A 245 21.76 -4.58 3.26
CA ARG A 245 21.89 -3.12 3.18
C ARG A 245 23.34 -2.66 3.25
N LEU A 246 24.15 -3.27 4.13
CA LEU A 246 25.57 -2.96 4.24
C LEU A 246 26.31 -3.33 2.94
N PHE A 247 26.07 -4.52 2.40
CA PHE A 247 26.67 -4.95 1.14
C PHE A 247 26.32 -4.01 -0.03
N ARG A 248 25.06 -3.55 -0.11
CA ARG A 248 24.65 -2.56 -1.12
C ARG A 248 25.33 -1.21 -0.92
N ALA A 249 25.47 -0.75 0.33
CA ALA A 249 26.13 0.50 0.66
C ALA A 249 27.62 0.47 0.32
N GLU A 250 28.31 -0.62 0.63
CA GLU A 250 29.72 -0.84 0.28
C GLU A 250 29.93 -0.77 -1.24
N ARG A 251 29.12 -1.52 -2.00
CA ARG A 251 29.20 -1.52 -3.47
C ARG A 251 28.90 -0.14 -4.07
N LEU A 252 28.00 0.63 -3.47
CA LEU A 252 27.72 2.00 -3.90
C LEU A 252 28.89 2.94 -3.60
N ALA A 253 29.49 2.82 -2.42
CA ALA A 253 30.65 3.61 -2.01
C ALA A 253 31.85 3.34 -2.91
N GLU A 254 32.11 2.08 -3.26
CA GLU A 254 33.17 1.69 -4.21
C GLU A 254 32.95 2.34 -5.59
N LYS A 255 31.73 2.23 -6.13
CA LYS A 255 31.37 2.89 -7.40
C LYS A 255 31.56 4.41 -7.35
N ARG A 256 31.18 5.05 -6.24
CA ARG A 256 31.36 6.50 -6.05
C ARG A 256 32.84 6.89 -6.01
N LYS A 257 33.68 6.13 -5.30
CA LYS A 257 35.14 6.35 -5.27
C LYS A 257 35.74 6.24 -6.67
N LYS A 258 35.37 5.19 -7.42
CA LYS A 258 35.84 4.99 -8.80
C LYS A 258 35.43 6.15 -9.71
N ALA A 259 34.16 6.55 -9.67
CA ALA A 259 33.66 7.66 -10.47
C ALA A 259 34.31 9.01 -10.09
N ALA A 260 34.61 9.24 -8.82
CA ALA A 260 35.30 10.44 -8.37
C ALA A 260 36.74 10.49 -8.91
N LEU A 261 37.46 9.36 -8.86
CA LEU A 261 38.80 9.24 -9.42
C LEU A 261 38.80 9.46 -10.93
N GLU A 262 37.86 8.83 -11.65
CA GLU A 262 37.69 9.02 -13.10
C GLU A 262 37.44 10.48 -13.47
N ARG A 263 36.61 11.20 -12.70
CA ARG A 263 36.39 12.65 -12.90
C ARG A 263 37.65 13.47 -12.69
N GLN A 264 38.42 13.19 -11.63
CA GLN A 264 39.67 13.89 -11.37
C GLN A 264 40.68 13.71 -12.52
N LEU A 265 40.84 12.47 -13.00
CA LEU A 265 41.71 12.20 -14.15
C LEU A 265 41.20 12.88 -15.43
N ALA A 266 39.89 12.89 -15.67
CA ALA A 266 39.30 13.56 -16.82
C ALA A 266 39.52 15.08 -16.79
N GLU A 267 39.40 15.71 -15.62
CA GLU A 267 39.69 17.14 -15.43
C GLU A 267 41.17 17.45 -15.65
N GLN A 268 42.07 16.63 -15.13
CA GLN A 268 43.51 16.77 -15.37
C GLN A 268 43.83 16.69 -16.86
N LEU A 269 43.28 15.70 -17.56
CA LEU A 269 43.41 15.57 -19.01
C LEU A 269 42.82 16.77 -19.75
N ARG A 270 41.66 17.26 -19.33
CA ARG A 270 41.03 18.46 -19.91
C ARG A 270 41.93 19.68 -19.76
N LYS A 271 42.46 19.93 -18.55
CA LYS A 271 43.39 21.03 -18.28
C LYS A 271 44.66 20.93 -19.16
N LYS A 272 45.24 19.74 -19.27
CA LYS A 272 46.40 19.49 -20.14
C LYS A 272 46.09 19.73 -21.62
N LYS A 273 44.93 19.26 -22.09
CA LYS A 273 44.48 19.50 -23.48
C LYS A 273 44.25 20.99 -23.77
N ILE A 274 43.65 21.73 -22.84
CA ILE A 274 43.45 23.19 -22.97
C ILE A 274 44.80 23.91 -23.02
N ALA A 275 45.71 23.61 -22.09
CA ALA A 275 47.04 24.22 -22.07
C ALA A 275 47.81 23.95 -23.37
N ARG A 276 47.78 22.70 -23.85
CA ARG A 276 48.38 22.33 -25.13
C ARG A 276 47.75 23.10 -26.30
N LYS A 277 46.42 23.15 -26.40
CA LYS A 277 45.72 23.93 -27.45
C LYS A 277 46.04 25.42 -27.39
N ALA A 278 46.15 26.00 -26.20
CA ALA A 278 46.51 27.41 -26.04
C ALA A 278 47.94 27.68 -26.51
N GLN A 279 48.88 26.77 -26.19
CA GLN A 279 50.25 26.84 -26.69
C GLN A 279 50.31 26.69 -28.22
N GLU A 280 49.61 25.69 -28.77
CA GLU A 280 49.45 25.49 -30.22
C GLU A 280 48.91 26.78 -30.87
N HIS A 281 47.88 27.40 -30.29
CA HIS A 281 47.29 28.64 -30.80
C HIS A 281 48.27 29.82 -30.77
N CYS A 282 49.01 30.02 -29.68
CA CYS A 282 50.03 31.07 -29.59
C CYS A 282 51.18 30.88 -30.59
N GLN A 283 51.55 29.64 -30.90
CA GLN A 283 52.58 29.34 -31.91
C GLN A 283 52.11 29.64 -33.34
N THR A 284 50.81 29.49 -33.61
CA THR A 284 50.22 29.76 -34.93
C THR A 284 49.75 31.19 -35.11
N ALA A 285 49.61 31.97 -34.03
CA ALA A 285 49.16 33.36 -34.11
C ALA A 285 50.26 34.20 -34.77
N SER A 286 49.95 34.76 -35.95
CA SER A 286 50.79 35.75 -36.62
C SER A 286 50.70 37.10 -35.89
N PHE A 287 51.77 37.89 -35.93
CA PHE A 287 51.78 39.24 -35.34
C PHE A 287 50.66 40.14 -35.91
N ASP A 288 50.28 39.92 -37.17
CA ASP A 288 49.18 40.62 -37.88
C ASP A 288 47.77 40.26 -37.36
N ASP A 289 47.59 39.10 -36.71
CA ASP A 289 46.30 38.70 -36.11
C ASP A 289 46.13 39.25 -34.68
N ILE A 290 47.24 39.59 -34.01
CA ILE A 290 47.25 40.11 -32.64
C ILE A 290 47.02 41.63 -32.64
N PHE A 291 47.64 42.33 -33.59
CA PHE A 291 47.38 43.74 -33.85
C PHE A 291 46.49 43.82 -35.09
N GLY A 292 45.18 43.84 -34.86
CA GLY A 292 44.23 44.03 -35.95
C GLY A 292 44.62 45.26 -36.77
N LYS A 293 44.62 45.10 -38.11
CA LYS A 293 44.91 46.20 -39.03
C LYS A 293 44.07 47.42 -38.61
N PRO A 294 44.67 48.61 -38.47
CA PRO A 294 43.94 49.79 -38.02
C PRO A 294 42.69 49.96 -38.87
N SER A 295 41.58 50.23 -38.19
CA SER A 295 40.31 50.47 -38.87
C SER A 295 40.47 51.63 -39.86
N VAL A 296 39.71 51.64 -40.95
CA VAL A 296 39.65 52.79 -41.87
C VAL A 296 39.34 54.09 -41.12
N ASN A 297 38.63 54.01 -39.99
CA ASN A 297 38.42 55.16 -39.11
C ASN A 297 39.65 55.54 -38.28
N ASP A 298 40.45 54.58 -37.80
CA ASP A 298 41.72 54.86 -37.11
C ASP A 298 42.72 55.52 -38.06
N GLU A 299 42.78 55.07 -39.31
CA GLU A 299 43.57 55.73 -40.35
C GLU A 299 43.04 57.14 -40.64
N ARG A 300 41.72 57.34 -40.65
CA ARG A 300 41.12 58.68 -40.80
C ARG A 300 41.47 59.59 -39.64
N TYR A 301 41.39 59.11 -38.39
CA TYR A 301 41.77 59.88 -37.20
C TYR A 301 43.26 60.22 -37.21
N ARG A 302 44.11 59.31 -37.68
CA ARG A 302 45.54 59.55 -37.86
C ARG A 302 45.83 60.59 -38.95
N GLN A 303 45.15 60.53 -40.09
CA GLN A 303 45.29 61.55 -41.15
C GLN A 303 44.81 62.92 -40.67
N ILE A 304 43.70 62.98 -39.92
CA ILE A 304 43.18 64.22 -39.34
C ILE A 304 44.19 64.79 -38.34
N SER A 305 44.75 63.97 -37.44
CA SER A 305 45.74 64.44 -36.47
C SER A 305 47.05 64.88 -37.14
N GLU A 306 47.50 64.19 -38.19
CA GLU A 306 48.67 64.59 -39.00
C GLU A 306 48.40 65.90 -39.78
N GLN A 307 47.17 66.12 -40.26
CA GLN A 307 46.75 67.42 -40.84
C GLN A 307 46.75 68.54 -39.80
N TYR A 308 46.21 68.31 -38.60
CA TYR A 308 46.28 69.33 -37.54
C TYR A 308 47.72 69.59 -37.06
N ALA A 309 48.57 68.58 -37.00
CA ALA A 309 49.98 68.74 -36.64
C ALA A 309 50.76 69.50 -37.73
N SER A 310 50.47 69.28 -39.01
CA SER A 310 51.11 70.01 -40.12
C SER A 310 50.59 71.46 -40.23
N VAL A 311 49.30 71.71 -39.98
CA VAL A 311 48.73 73.07 -39.90
C VAL A 311 49.25 73.81 -38.67
N ALA A 312 49.42 73.14 -37.53
CA ALA A 312 50.08 73.71 -36.37
C ALA A 312 51.57 74.02 -36.64
N ALA A 313 52.28 73.17 -37.38
CA ALA A 313 53.66 73.42 -37.78
C ALA A 313 53.80 74.55 -38.82
N LEU A 314 52.81 74.77 -39.68
CA LEU A 314 52.74 75.88 -40.64
C LEU A 314 52.15 77.17 -40.03
N GLY A 315 51.48 77.07 -38.87
CA GLY A 315 50.88 78.18 -38.13
C GLY A 315 51.81 78.87 -37.12
N VAL A 316 53.01 78.34 -36.87
CA VAL A 316 54.04 79.03 -36.07
C VAL A 316 54.82 80.00 -36.97
N GLY A 317 54.10 81.03 -37.39
CA GLY A 317 54.63 82.20 -38.06
C GLY A 317 54.24 83.50 -37.34
N ALA A 318 54.11 83.49 -36.01
CA ALA A 318 54.20 84.69 -35.16
C ALA A 318 54.05 84.30 -33.67
N ALA A 319 54.74 85.06 -32.82
CA ALA A 319 54.68 85.05 -31.35
C ALA A 319 55.55 84.00 -30.63
N SER A 320 56.84 84.31 -30.59
CA SER A 320 57.73 83.97 -29.48
C SER A 320 57.17 84.51 -28.16
N VAL A 321 56.78 83.62 -27.25
CA VAL A 321 56.80 83.91 -25.81
C VAL A 321 57.35 82.69 -25.09
N SER A 322 58.37 82.95 -24.29
CA SER A 322 59.18 81.99 -23.55
C SER A 322 58.51 81.49 -22.27
N ALA A 323 59.00 80.33 -21.82
CA ALA A 323 58.98 79.79 -20.44
C ALA A 323 57.61 79.24 -19.94
N SER A 324 57.49 78.08 -19.28
CA SER A 324 58.44 77.29 -18.48
C SER A 324 57.96 75.84 -18.31
N ALA A 325 58.91 74.91 -18.42
CA ALA A 325 59.19 73.72 -17.60
C ALA A 325 58.10 72.83 -16.92
N VAL A 326 58.51 71.54 -16.84
CA VAL A 326 58.19 70.46 -15.85
C VAL A 326 57.05 69.52 -16.26
N THR A 327 57.33 68.36 -16.89
CA THR A 327 57.85 67.06 -16.37
C THR A 327 56.74 66.09 -15.92
N THR A 328 56.81 64.89 -16.52
CA THR A 328 56.29 63.56 -16.10
C THR A 328 54.78 63.28 -16.08
N VAL A 329 54.36 62.48 -17.06
CA VAL A 329 53.48 61.32 -16.80
C VAL A 329 54.06 60.11 -17.56
N PRO A 330 54.28 58.97 -16.87
CA PRO A 330 53.84 57.70 -17.43
C PRO A 330 52.95 56.98 -16.40
N GLN A 331 51.75 56.57 -16.80
CA GLN A 331 51.45 55.31 -17.49
C GLN A 331 51.29 54.14 -16.49
N THR A 332 50.09 53.58 -16.59
CA THR A 332 49.49 52.40 -15.96
C THR A 332 50.40 51.18 -15.84
N ALA A 333 50.27 50.46 -14.72
CA ALA A 333 50.45 49.02 -14.65
C ALA A 333 49.40 48.41 -13.70
N LEU A 334 48.44 47.68 -14.28
CA LEU A 334 47.60 46.72 -13.56
C LEU A 334 48.33 45.37 -13.60
N THR A 335 48.86 44.95 -12.47
CA THR A 335 49.29 43.58 -12.19
C THR A 335 48.45 43.03 -11.05
N GLY A 336 48.01 41.78 -11.22
CA GLY A 336 47.01 41.13 -10.40
C GLY A 336 47.50 40.68 -9.02
N GLY A 337 46.59 40.04 -8.29
CA GLY A 337 46.96 39.14 -7.20
C GLY A 337 46.06 39.24 -5.98
N SER A 338 45.60 38.05 -5.55
CA SER A 338 44.88 37.74 -4.30
C SER A 338 43.41 38.19 -4.29
N GLY A 339 42.45 37.35 -3.94
CA GLY A 339 42.52 36.27 -2.95
C GLY A 339 41.46 36.60 -1.91
N GLY A 340 40.19 36.45 -2.29
CA GLY A 340 39.04 36.63 -1.41
C GLY A 340 38.27 35.33 -1.33
N GLU A 341 38.58 34.52 -0.32
CA GLU A 341 37.78 33.37 0.10
C GLU A 341 36.39 33.85 0.53
N ILE A 342 35.34 33.37 -0.13
CA ILE A 342 33.99 33.36 0.43
C ILE A 342 33.79 31.97 1.05
N SER A 343 33.92 31.93 2.37
CA SER A 343 33.58 30.77 3.19
C SER A 343 32.05 30.63 3.26
N ILE A 344 31.53 29.55 2.69
CA ILE A 344 30.18 29.05 2.99
C ILE A 344 30.36 27.77 3.78
N VAL A 345 30.33 27.89 5.11
CA VAL A 345 30.22 26.75 6.03
C VAL A 345 28.74 26.58 6.37
N SER A 346 28.11 25.60 5.73
CA SER A 346 26.86 25.01 6.19
C SER A 346 27.19 24.01 7.29
N THR A 347 26.83 24.35 8.52
CA THR A 347 26.62 23.41 9.63
C THR A 347 25.13 23.52 9.95
N GLY A 348 24.33 22.47 9.88
CA GLY A 348 24.51 21.20 10.56
C GLY A 348 23.31 21.08 11.48
N VAL A 349 22.20 20.59 10.92
CA VAL A 349 20.95 20.27 11.63
C VAL A 349 21.26 19.34 12.79
N ILE A 350 20.90 19.75 14.00
CA ILE A 350 20.95 18.91 15.19
C ILE A 350 19.78 17.93 15.09
N ASN A 351 20.12 16.65 14.99
CA ASN A 351 19.23 15.55 15.34
C ASN A 351 18.84 15.67 16.81
N SER A 352 17.54 15.69 17.10
CA SER A 352 17.01 15.16 18.35
C SER A 352 16.03 14.05 18.01
N SER A 353 16.50 12.82 18.16
CA SER A 353 15.62 11.68 18.42
C SER A 353 15.19 11.74 19.88
N VAL A 354 13.88 11.68 20.13
CA VAL A 354 13.24 10.75 21.07
C VAL A 354 11.92 10.32 20.44
#